data_AF-A0A9E2Z9M0-F1
#
_entry.id   AF-A0A9E2Z9M0-F1
#
_cell.length_a   1.000
_cell.length_b   1.000
_cell.length_c   1.000
_cell.angle_alpha   90.00
_cell.angle_beta   90.00
_cell.angle_gamma   90.00
#
_symmetry.space_group_name_H-M   'P 1'
#
loop_
_entity.id
_entity.type
_entity.pdbx_description
1 polymer ?
#
loop_
_entity_poly.entity_id
_entity_poly.type
_entity_poly.pdbx_seq_one_letter_code
_entity_poly.pdbx_strand_id
1 'polypeptide(L)'
;FAILPAIFLYTYATSNHGQGPLHVLNIMGLGTPRSAVISAIIFNALVIPLLIPVALKGVAYRPIGASALLRRNLWIYGLGGIIAPFVGIKLIDLIVHGLLGA
;
A
#
# COMPACT_ATOMS: atom_id res chain seq x y z
N PHE A 1 2.36 0.74 -4.84
CA PHE A 1 3.48 1.39 -5.56
C PHE A 1 4.67 1.78 -4.66
N ALA A 2 4.69 1.40 -3.38
CA ALA A 2 5.76 1.79 -2.45
C ALA A 2 7.13 1.10 -2.73
N ILE A 3 7.12 -0.13 -3.24
CA ILE A 3 8.32 -0.97 -3.34
C ILE A 3 9.07 -0.80 -4.67
N LEU A 4 8.36 -0.58 -5.78
CA LEU A 4 8.96 -0.48 -7.12
C LEU A 4 10.01 0.64 -7.21
N PRO A 5 9.72 1.90 -6.82
CA PRO A 5 10.74 2.96 -6.84
C PRO A 5 11.94 2.62 -5.96
N ALA A 6 11.71 1.97 -4.82
CA ALA A 6 12.74 1.68 -3.82
C ALA A 6 13.74 0.61 -4.27
N ILE A 7 13.26 -0.49 -4.87
CA ILE A 7 14.11 -1.58 -5.34
C ILE A 7 14.87 -1.17 -6.62
N PHE A 8 14.19 -0.47 -7.53
CA PHE A 8 14.78 -0.10 -8.81
C PHE A 8 15.72 1.10 -8.74
N LEU A 9 15.75 1.84 -7.61
CA LEU A 9 16.74 2.88 -7.39
C LEU A 9 18.18 2.34 -7.38
N TYR A 10 18.38 1.12 -6.87
CA TYR A 10 19.71 0.48 -6.81
C TYR A 10 20.14 -0.17 -8.13
N THR A 11 19.20 -0.58 -8.98
CA THR A 11 19.48 -1.33 -10.22
C THR A 11 19.40 -0.47 -11.48
N TYR A 12 18.64 0.64 -11.47
CA TYR A 12 18.41 1.54 -12.62
C TYR A 12 18.95 2.97 -12.41
N ALA A 13 19.89 3.18 -11.48
CA ALA A 13 20.59 4.47 -11.32
C ALA A 13 21.58 4.72 -12.49
N THR A 14 21.06 5.13 -13.65
CA THR A 14 21.86 5.35 -14.87
C THR A 14 21.96 6.82 -15.29
N SER A 15 21.89 7.78 -14.36
CA SER A 15 22.12 9.19 -14.68
C SER A 15 22.67 9.97 -13.49
N ASN A 16 23.75 10.70 -13.71
CA ASN A 16 24.62 11.42 -12.75
C ASN A 16 23.97 12.52 -11.88
N HIS A 17 22.69 12.42 -11.50
CA HIS A 17 21.97 13.42 -10.69
C HIS A 17 21.14 12.80 -9.54
N GLY A 18 21.44 11.56 -9.11
CA GLY A 18 20.83 10.96 -7.91
C GLY A 18 19.30 10.74 -7.96
N GLN A 19 18.64 11.04 -9.08
CA GLN A 19 17.20 10.93 -9.28
C GLN A 19 16.95 10.17 -10.59
N GLY A 20 16.78 8.85 -10.51
CA GLY A 20 16.36 8.06 -11.66
C GLY A 20 14.91 8.38 -12.08
N PRO A 21 14.49 8.05 -13.31
CA PRO A 21 13.13 8.31 -13.82
C PRO A 21 12.03 7.63 -12.99
N LEU A 22 12.38 6.62 -12.19
CA LEU A 22 11.49 5.92 -11.27
C LEU A 22 11.16 6.72 -9.99
N HIS A 23 11.87 7.81 -9.71
CA HIS A 23 11.53 8.71 -8.60
C HIS A 23 10.13 9.35 -8.79
N VAL A 24 9.71 9.58 -10.04
CA VAL A 24 8.37 10.11 -10.38
C VAL A 24 7.24 9.14 -10.01
N LEU A 25 7.55 7.84 -9.90
CA LEU A 25 6.63 6.80 -9.44
C LEU A 25 6.51 6.74 -7.90
N ASN A 26 7.32 7.50 -7.16
CA ASN A 26 7.15 7.71 -5.71
C ASN A 26 5.99 8.68 -5.44
N ILE A 27 4.77 8.29 -5.85
CA ILE A 27 3.53 9.05 -5.68
C ILE A 27 3.23 9.33 -4.19
N MET A 28 3.83 8.56 -3.27
CA MET A 28 3.61 8.68 -1.82
C MET A 28 4.61 9.60 -1.10
N GLY A 29 5.71 10.02 -1.76
CA GLY A 29 6.74 10.85 -1.12
C GLY A 29 7.43 10.18 0.07
N LEU A 30 7.64 8.85 0.01
CA LEU A 30 8.30 8.09 1.08
C LEU A 30 9.78 8.54 1.16
N GLY A 31 10.25 8.85 2.38
CA GLY A 31 11.51 9.55 2.64
C GLY A 31 12.76 8.83 2.13
N THR A 32 12.97 7.57 2.54
CA THR A 32 14.08 6.73 2.04
C THR A 32 13.59 5.42 1.42
N PRO A 33 14.25 4.88 0.37
CA PRO A 33 13.93 3.58 -0.23
C PRO A 33 13.85 2.44 0.79
N ARG A 34 14.73 2.48 1.82
CA ARG A 34 14.77 1.49 2.89
C ARG A 34 13.51 1.56 3.76
N SER A 35 13.10 2.76 4.17
CA SER A 35 11.89 2.95 4.98
C SER A 35 10.64 2.49 4.22
N ALA A 36 10.54 2.82 2.93
CA ALA A 36 9.43 2.41 2.06
C ALA A 36 9.25 0.88 2.01
N VAL A 37 10.35 0.12 1.92
CA VAL A 37 10.31 -1.35 1.93
C VAL A 37 9.88 -1.89 3.29
N ILE A 38 10.45 -1.36 4.38
CA ILE A 38 10.12 -1.78 5.75
C ILE A 38 8.64 -1.50 6.05
N SER A 39 8.15 -0.30 5.74
CA SER A 39 6.76 0.10 5.93
C SER A 39 5.79 -0.79 5.15
N ALA A 40 6.14 -1.17 3.92
CA ALA A 40 5.33 -2.07 3.11
C ALA A 40 5.29 -3.51 3.67
N ILE A 41 6.42 -4.03 4.17
CA ILE A 41 6.47 -5.35 4.82
C ILE A 41 5.65 -5.35 6.11
N ILE A 42 5.79 -4.31 6.95
CA ILE A 42 5.02 -4.15 8.19
C ILE A 42 3.52 -4.10 7.86
N PHE A 43 3.12 -3.32 6.86
CA PHE A 43 1.72 -3.25 6.45
C PHE A 43 1.16 -4.63 6.07
N ASN A 44 1.88 -5.40 5.25
CA ASN A 44 1.45 -6.74 4.86
C ASN A 44 1.37 -7.70 6.06
N ALA A 45 2.29 -7.59 7.01
CA ALA A 45 2.28 -8.39 8.23
C ALA A 45 1.09 -8.06 9.14
N LEU A 46 0.62 -6.80 9.15
CA LEU A 46 -0.53 -6.36 9.96
C LEU A 46 -1.87 -6.60 9.26
N VAL A 47 -1.94 -6.43 7.94
CA VAL A 47 -3.21 -6.50 7.21
C VAL A 47 -3.79 -7.92 7.19
N ILE A 48 -2.95 -8.95 7.16
CA ILE A 48 -3.40 -10.35 7.15
C ILE A 48 -4.14 -10.69 8.46
N PRO A 49 -3.54 -10.56 9.67
CA PRO A 49 -4.25 -10.79 10.93
C PRO A 49 -5.52 -9.96 11.10
N LEU A 50 -5.50 -8.70 10.63
CA LEU A 50 -6.66 -7.81 10.71
C LEU A 50 -7.84 -8.31 9.86
N LEU A 51 -7.56 -8.97 8.74
CA LEU A 51 -8.57 -9.51 7.83
C LEU A 51 -9.07 -10.90 8.24
N ILE A 52 -8.32 -11.69 9.03
CA ILE A 52 -8.75 -13.00 9.55
C ILE A 52 -10.15 -12.95 10.20
N PRO A 53 -10.45 -12.04 11.17
CA PRO A 53 -11.78 -12.02 11.79
C PRO A 53 -12.89 -11.67 10.79
N VAL A 54 -12.59 -10.87 9.75
CA VAL A 54 -13.54 -10.54 8.68
C VAL A 54 -13.80 -11.76 7.80
N ALA A 55 -12.75 -12.53 7.48
CA ALA A 55 -12.85 -13.77 6.73
C ALA A 55 -13.66 -14.84 7.50
N LEU A 56 -13.48 -14.92 8.82
CA LEU A 56 -14.20 -15.86 9.67
C LEU A 56 -15.67 -15.48 9.88
N LYS A 57 -16.00 -14.18 10.01
CA LYS A 57 -17.39 -13.71 10.13
C LYS A 57 -18.16 -13.81 8.81
N GLY A 58 -17.45 -13.80 7.69
CA GLY A 58 -18.04 -13.75 6.35
C GLY A 58 -18.70 -12.40 6.07
N VAL A 59 -19.05 -12.18 4.80
CA VAL A 59 -19.72 -10.96 4.35
C VAL A 59 -21.23 -11.21 4.33
N ALA A 60 -21.99 -10.36 5.02
CA ALA A 60 -23.45 -10.46 5.06
C ALA A 60 -24.06 -10.44 3.65
N TYR A 61 -24.71 -11.54 3.27
CA TYR A 61 -25.39 -11.67 1.99
C TYR A 61 -26.59 -10.74 1.93
N ARG A 62 -26.76 -10.02 0.81
CA ARG A 62 -27.94 -9.20 0.55
C ARG A 62 -28.57 -9.65 -0.77
N PRO A 63 -29.87 -9.96 -0.79
CA PRO A 63 -30.58 -10.36 -2.01
C PRO A 63 -30.77 -9.11 -2.89
N ILE A 64 -29.78 -8.86 -3.75
CA ILE A 64 -29.76 -7.77 -4.72
C ILE A 64 -29.40 -8.39 -6.08
N GLY A 65 -29.95 -7.85 -7.16
CA GLY A 65 -29.60 -8.29 -8.51
C GLY A 65 -28.08 -8.28 -8.76
N ALA A 66 -27.60 -9.25 -9.55
CA ALA A 66 -26.17 -9.51 -9.73
C ALA A 66 -25.37 -8.27 -10.18
N SER A 67 -25.92 -7.47 -11.09
CA SER A 67 -25.28 -6.25 -11.59
C SER A 67 -25.12 -5.17 -10.51
N ALA A 68 -26.15 -4.95 -9.69
CA ALA A 68 -26.12 -4.00 -8.59
C ALA A 68 -25.20 -4.47 -7.45
N LEU A 69 -25.14 -5.78 -7.19
CA LEU A 69 -24.23 -6.38 -6.22
C LEU A 69 -22.77 -6.24 -6.66
N LEU A 70 -22.45 -6.54 -7.93
CA LEU A 70 -21.10 -6.38 -8.47
C LEU A 70 -20.62 -4.94 -8.36
N ARG A 71 -21.44 -3.97 -8.77
CA ARG A 71 -21.08 -2.56 -8.73
C ARG A 71 -20.79 -2.11 -7.29
N ARG A 72 -21.61 -2.52 -6.33
CA ARG A 72 -21.40 -2.23 -4.90
C ARG A 72 -20.12 -2.87 -4.36
N ASN A 73 -19.83 -4.12 -4.73
CA ASN A 73 -18.60 -4.79 -4.30
C ASN A 73 -17.35 -4.15 -4.90
N LEU A 74 -17.39 -3.70 -6.16
CA LEU A 74 -16.29 -2.95 -6.75
C LEU A 74 -16.07 -1.61 -6.05
N TRP A 75 -17.13 -0.88 -5.71
CA TRP A 75 -17.02 0.38 -4.98
C TRP A 75 -16.50 0.21 -3.55
N ILE A 76 -16.91 -0.83 -2.82
CA ILE A 76 -16.50 -1.02 -1.42
C ILE A 76 -15.16 -1.76 -1.34
N TYR A 77 -15.09 -2.97 -1.90
CA TYR A 77 -13.92 -3.84 -1.78
C TYR A 77 -12.84 -3.54 -2.82
N GLY A 78 -13.22 -3.09 -4.03
CA GLY A 78 -12.25 -2.66 -5.03
C GLY A 78 -11.59 -1.34 -4.64
N LEU A 79 -12.40 -0.29 -4.44
CA LEU A 79 -11.88 1.04 -4.10
C LEU A 79 -11.26 1.07 -2.70
N GLY A 80 -11.90 0.41 -1.72
CA GLY A 80 -11.33 0.22 -0.38
C GLY A 80 -10.01 -0.55 -0.41
N GLY A 81 -9.91 -1.60 -1.24
CA GLY A 81 -8.68 -2.38 -1.42
C GLY A 81 -7.54 -1.60 -2.09
N ILE A 82 -7.86 -0.58 -2.89
CA ILE A 82 -6.86 0.32 -3.47
C ILE A 82 -6.44 1.38 -2.44
N ILE A 83 -7.37 1.99 -1.72
CA ILE A 83 -7.06 3.10 -0.79
C ILE A 83 -6.39 2.61 0.49
N ALA A 84 -6.88 1.52 1.09
CA ALA A 84 -6.39 1.00 2.36
C ALA A 84 -4.87 0.81 2.43
N PRO A 85 -4.20 0.15 1.46
CA PRO A 85 -2.74 0.00 1.50
C PRO A 85 -2.00 1.33 1.35
N PHE A 86 -2.54 2.28 0.59
CA PHE A 86 -1.90 3.59 0.44
C PHE A 86 -1.90 4.38 1.75
N VAL A 87 -3.04 4.40 2.44
CA VAL A 87 -3.17 5.09 3.72
C VAL A 87 -2.38 4.35 4.80
N GLY A 88 -2.49 3.02 4.87
CA GLY A 88 -1.81 2.20 5.87
C GLY A 88 -0.29 2.30 5.79
N ILE A 89 0.29 2.13 4.58
CA ILE A 89 1.75 2.25 4.40
C ILE A 89 2.22 3.65 4.75
N LYS A 90 1.51 4.71 4.36
CA LYS A 90 1.89 6.09 4.69
C LYS A 90 1.86 6.37 6.19
N LEU A 91 0.85 5.87 6.91
CA LEU A 91 0.78 6.02 8.37
C LEU A 91 1.92 5.27 9.06
N ILE A 92 2.21 4.04 8.64
CA ILE A 92 3.33 3.26 9.18
C ILE A 92 4.64 3.98 8.88
N ASP A 93 4.82 4.49 7.66
CA ASP A 93 6.02 5.21 7.24
C ASP A 93 6.25 6.49 8.05
N LEU A 94 5.19 7.25 8.36
CA LEU A 94 5.29 8.43 9.22
C LEU A 94 5.67 8.07 10.66
N ILE A 95 5.14 6.97 11.20
CA ILE A 95 5.50 6.47 12.52
C ILE A 95 6.95 6.00 12.53
N VAL A 96 7.36 5.22 11.52
CA VAL A 96 8.73 4.69 11.37
C VAL A 96 9.73 5.85 11.20
N HIS A 97 9.47 6.80 10.31
CA HIS A 97 10.34 7.98 10.16
C HIS A 97 10.38 8.85 11.41
N GLY A 98 9.23 9.13 12.04
CA GLY A 98 9.17 9.95 13.25
C GLY A 98 9.81 9.31 14.48
N LEU A 99 9.78 7.98 14.57
CA LEU A 99 10.25 7.23 15.74
C LEU A 99 11.69 6.71 15.58
N LEU A 100 12.16 6.50 14.34
CA LEU A 100 13.52 6.01 14.04
C LEU A 100 14.45 7.05 13.41
N GLY A 101 13.96 8.25 13.07
CA GLY A 101 14.79 9.36 12.57
C GLY A 101 15.60 9.02 11.31
N ALA A 102 15.08 8.14 10.46
CA ALA A 102 15.70 7.70 9.21
C ALA A 102 15.57 8.72 8.07
#